data_AF-A0A7W8UYR6-F1
#
_entry.id   AF-A0A7W8UYR6-F1
#
_cell.length_a   1.000
_cell.length_b   1.000
_cell.length_c   1.000
_cell.angle_alpha   90.00
_cell.angle_beta   90.00
_cell.angle_gamma   90.00
#
_symmetry.space_group_name_H-M   'P 1'
#
loop_
_entity.id
_entity.type
_entity.pdbx_description
1 polymer ?
#
loop_
_entity_poly.entity_id
_entity_poly.type
_entity_poly.pdbx_seq_one_letter_code
_entity_poly.pdbx_strand_id
1 'polypeptide(L)' 'MAPSLHVFEQEGGWHWGITVPRSAGSGFKVVAYSEKTFLDEAEAHREGNRALERFSDAQAVSFERQ' A
#
# COMPACT_ATOMS: atom_id res chain seq x y z
N MET A 1 -9.75 11.03 1.30
CA MET A 1 -8.49 10.76 0.57
C MET A 1 -8.24 9.27 0.64
N ALA A 2 -8.19 8.57 -0.49
CA ALA A 2 -8.07 7.11 -0.49
C ALA A 2 -6.60 6.67 -0.60
N PRO A 3 -6.19 5.57 0.07
CA PRO A 3 -4.90 4.95 -0.17
C PRO A 3 -4.83 4.35 -1.59
N SER A 4 -3.62 4.28 -2.15
CA SER A 4 -3.37 3.71 -3.49
C SER A 4 -2.25 2.69 -3.43
N LEU A 5 -2.45 1.55 -4.07
CA LEU A 5 -1.45 0.51 -4.27
C LEU A 5 -0.62 0.79 -5.51
N HIS A 6 0.69 0.63 -5.39
CA HIS A 6 1.66 0.64 -6.49
C HIS A 6 2.39 -0.68 -6.51
N VAL A 7 2.53 -1.30 -7.68
CA VAL A 7 3.32 -2.51 -7.90
C VAL A 7 4.44 -2.15 -8.88
N PHE A 8 5.67 -2.57 -8.58
CA PHE A 8 6.85 -2.17 -9.34
C PHE A 8 7.96 -3.24 -9.24
N GLU A 9 8.84 -3.26 -10.23
CA GLU A 9 10.04 -4.10 -10.23
C GLU A 9 11.23 -3.33 -9.61
N GLN A 10 11.96 -3.97 -8.71
CA GLN A 10 13.21 -3.48 -8.13
C GLN A 10 14.20 -4.64 -8.01
N GLU A 11 15.45 -4.42 -8.42
CA GLU A 11 16.55 -5.40 -8.27
C GLU A 11 16.24 -6.79 -8.86
N GLY A 12 15.43 -6.84 -9.92
CA GLY A 12 15.06 -8.08 -10.61
C GLY A 12 13.92 -8.87 -9.97
N GLY A 13 13.17 -8.25 -9.05
CA GLY A 13 11.93 -8.85 -8.58
C GLY A 13 10.86 -7.83 -8.22
N TRP A 14 9.67 -8.34 -7.95
CA TRP A 14 8.47 -7.52 -7.81
C TRP A 14 8.23 -7.11 -6.37
N HIS A 15 7.79 -5.88 -6.19
CA HIS A 15 7.47 -5.27 -4.91
C HIS A 15 6.16 -4.49 -5.01
N TRP A 16 5.62 -4.13 -3.86
CA TRP A 16 4.51 -3.18 -3.79
C TRP A 16 4.70 -2.15 -2.68
N GLY A 17 4.06 -0.99 -2.85
CA GLY A 17 3.99 0.08 -1.87
C GLY A 17 2.59 0.71 -1.84
N ILE A 18 2.11 1.06 -0.65
CA ILE A 18 0.84 1.77 -0.48
C ILE A 18 1.13 3.22 -0.11
N THR A 19 0.51 4.14 -0.81
CA THR A 19 0.63 5.58 -0.55
C THR A 19 -0.68 6.22 -0.13
N VAL A 20 -0.62 7.28 0.67
CA VAL A 20 -1.75 8.19 0.93
C VAL A 20 -1.36 9.63 0.62
N PRO A 21 -2.30 10.49 0.19
CA PRO A 21 -2.06 11.92 0.09
C PRO A 21 -1.67 12.50 1.46
N ARG A 22 -0.76 13.48 1.47
CA ARG A 22 -0.43 14.20 2.70
C ARG A 22 -1.57 15.14 3.08
N SER A 23 -1.87 15.25 4.37
CA SER A 23 -2.94 16.11 4.89
C SER A 23 -2.63 17.61 4.74
N ALA A 24 -1.35 17.97 4.69
CA ALA A 24 -0.87 19.32 4.42
C ALA A 24 0.27 19.28 3.39
N GLY A 25 0.29 20.28 2.51
CA GLY A 25 1.24 20.35 1.39
C GLY A 25 0.81 19.51 0.19
N SER A 26 1.75 19.29 -0.74
CA SER A 26 1.55 18.48 -1.94
C SER A 26 2.24 17.11 -1.83
N GLY A 27 1.79 16.18 -2.66
CA GLY A 27 2.40 14.85 -2.79
C GLY A 27 1.83 13.79 -1.85
N PHE A 28 2.54 12.68 -1.79
CA PHE A 28 2.10 11.44 -1.15
C PHE A 28 3.14 10.97 -0.13
N LYS A 29 2.70 10.15 0.83
CA LYS A 29 3.61 9.41 1.72
C LYS A 29 3.35 7.91 1.55
N VAL A 30 4.41 7.11 1.61
CA VAL A 30 4.32 5.65 1.71
C VAL A 30 3.92 5.30 3.14
N VAL A 31 2.96 4.41 3.31
CA VAL A 31 2.43 3.97 4.61
C VAL A 31 2.59 2.47 4.85
N ALA A 32 2.83 1.69 3.79
CA ALA A 32 3.19 0.28 3.88
C ALA A 32 3.97 -0.10 2.62
N TYR A 33 4.83 -1.11 2.72
CA TYR A 33 5.56 -1.67 1.59
C TYR A 33 5.83 -3.16 1.81
N SER A 34 6.07 -3.90 0.73
CA SER A 34 6.46 -5.30 0.78
C SER A 34 7.89 -5.46 1.29
N GLU A 35 8.08 -6.11 2.44
CA GLU A 35 9.42 -6.45 2.96
C GLU A 35 10.12 -7.55 2.16
N LYS A 36 9.35 -8.35 1.43
CA LYS A 36 9.85 -9.43 0.56
C LYS A 36 9.69 -9.07 -0.91
N THR A 37 10.55 -9.67 -1.73
CA THR A 37 10.45 -9.64 -3.18
C THR A 37 9.59 -10.81 -3.67
N PHE A 38 8.80 -10.57 -4.72
CA PHE A 38 7.97 -11.57 -5.39
C PHE A 38 8.55 -11.95 -6.74
N LEU A 39 8.24 -13.16 -7.20
CA LEU A 39 8.74 -13.68 -8.49
C LEU A 39 8.01 -13.05 -9.69
N ASP A 40 6.73 -12.70 -9.53
CA ASP A 40 5.92 -12.09 -10.58
C ASP A 40 5.03 -10.96 -10.06
N GLU A 41 4.66 -10.06 -10.99
CA GLU A 41 3.82 -8.88 -10.73
C GLU A 41 2.47 -9.27 -10.15
N ALA A 42 1.88 -10.37 -10.63
CA ALA A 42 0.54 -10.78 -10.23
C ALA A 42 0.51 -11.23 -8.75
N GLU A 43 1.55 -11.89 -8.27
CA GLU A 43 1.70 -12.25 -6.86
C GLU A 43 1.88 -11.01 -5.99
N ALA A 44 2.76 -10.09 -6.38
CA ALA A 44 2.95 -8.82 -5.69
C ALA A 44 1.63 -8.03 -5.62
N HIS A 45 0.87 -7.97 -6.71
CA HIS A 45 -0.40 -7.28 -6.78
C HIS A 45 -1.47 -7.92 -5.88
N ARG A 46 -1.58 -9.26 -5.88
CA ARG A 46 -2.50 -9.98 -4.98
C ARG A 46 -2.17 -9.74 -3.51
N GLU A 47 -0.88 -9.75 -3.16
CA GLU A 47 -0.46 -9.51 -1.78
C GLU A 47 -0.67 -8.05 -1.37
N GLY A 48 -0.29 -7.11 -2.24
CA GLY A 48 -0.52 -5.68 -2.03
C GLY A 48 -2.00 -5.30 -1.89
N ASN A 49 -2.90 -5.92 -2.64
CA ASN A 49 -4.34 -5.72 -2.47
C ASN A 49 -4.82 -6.16 -1.08
N ARG A 50 -4.37 -7.33 -0.59
CA ARG A 50 -4.69 -7.78 0.77
C ARG A 50 -4.15 -6.82 1.83
N ALA A 51 -2.99 -6.22 1.60
CA ALA A 51 -2.44 -5.21 2.49
C ALA A 51 -3.27 -3.90 2.45
N LEU A 52 -3.74 -3.49 1.27
CA LEU A 52 -4.57 -2.30 1.07
C LEU A 52 -5.95 -2.43 1.74
N GLU A 53 -6.59 -3.60 1.62
CA GLU A 53 -7.85 -3.93 2.29
C GLU A 53 -7.69 -3.84 3.81
N ARG A 54 -6.68 -4.51 4.39
CA ARG A 54 -6.40 -4.46 5.83
C ARG A 54 -6.10 -3.06 6.34
N PHE A 55 -5.35 -2.27 5.57
CA PHE A 55 -5.08 -0.87 5.93
C PHE A 55 -6.37 -0.05 5.95
N SER A 56 -7.26 -0.24 4.97
CA SER A 56 -8.53 0.47 4.89
C SER A 56 -9.45 0.10 6.05
N ASP A 57 -9.51 -1.18 6.41
CA ASP A 57 -10.27 -1.66 7.58
C ASP A 57 -9.74 -1.06 8.88
N ALA A 58 -8.42 -1.05 9.07
CA ALA A 58 -7.79 -0.48 10.26
C ALA A 58 -8.04 1.03 10.40
N GLN A 59 -8.07 1.75 9.26
CA GLN A 59 -8.46 3.16 9.26
C GLN A 59 -9.94 3.32 9.65
N ALA A 60 -10.86 2.52 9.09
CA ALA A 60 -12.28 2.58 9.41
C ALA A 60 -12.54 2.38 10.91
N VAL A 61 -11.93 1.36 11.53
CA VAL A 61 -12.02 1.09 12.98
C VAL A 61 -11.47 2.26 13.82
N SER A 62 -10.47 2.98 13.32
CA SER A 62 -9.89 4.14 14.00
C SER A 62 -10.79 5.38 13.95
N PHE A 63 -11.66 5.49 12.94
CA PHE A 63 -12.64 6.58 12.80
C PHE A 63 -13.95 6.30 13.55
N GLU A 64 -14.38 5.05 13.68
CA GLU A 64 -15.58 4.67 14.45
C GLU A 64 -15.41 4.81 15.97
N ARG A 65 -14.17 4.95 16.45
CA ARG A 65 -13.84 5.08 17.89
C ARG A 65 -13.65 6.53 18.35
N GLN A 66 -13.88 7.51 17.47
CA GLN A 66 -13.85 8.94 17.78
C GLN A 66 -15.27 9.50 17.88
#